data_AF-A0A3N5PXI1-F1
#
_entry.id   AF-A0A3N5PXI1-F1
#
_cell.length_a   1.000
_cell.length_b   1.000
_cell.length_c   1.000
_cell.angle_alpha   90.00
_cell.angle_beta   90.00
_cell.angle_gamma   90.00
#
_symmetry.space_group_name_H-M   'P 1'
#
loop_
_entity.id
_entity.type
_entity.pdbx_description
1 polymer ?
#
loop_
_entity_poly.entity_id
_entity_poly.type
_entity_poly.pdbx_seq_one_letter_code
_entity_poly.pdbx_strand_id
1 'polypeptide(L)'
;MGRTRYGRRQERRHAHSLRQIRRLLRQSGPLEGRLRSRRHQNPPGHCEIVTLPVYTYNHAVLKTKTSQISDMSDELATFIDTMFDTMYNANGIGLAANQVGMGLALTVIDVSDADEDAETTGPLTLINPVIEAYSDEEEEFEEGCLSLPDFRDIVVRPEAIQVRFLDRFMKEHVREVDGLLARVMQHEIDHLNGIYFFERLSPIRRTLASSKLKRIAKGLIETEYELYRP
;
A
#
# COMPACT_ATOMS: atom_id res chain seq x y z
N MET A 1 1.01 -27.40 -26.44
CA MET A 1 1.73 -27.24 -25.16
C MET A 1 0.72 -26.85 -24.07
N GLY A 2 0.47 -27.72 -23.09
CA GLY A 2 -0.56 -27.52 -22.07
C GLY A 2 -0.04 -26.73 -20.87
N ARG A 3 -0.71 -25.63 -20.49
CA ARG A 3 -0.40 -24.86 -19.27
C ARG A 3 -0.54 -25.74 -18.02
N THR A 4 0.46 -25.66 -17.13
CA THR A 4 0.54 -26.43 -15.87
C THR A 4 -0.65 -26.14 -14.95
N ARG A 5 -0.98 -27.07 -14.04
CA ARG A 5 -2.06 -26.88 -13.05
C ARG A 5 -1.85 -25.63 -12.18
N TYR A 6 -0.59 -25.25 -11.93
CA TYR A 6 -0.22 -24.05 -11.19
C TYR A 6 -0.55 -22.76 -11.98
N GLY A 7 -0.14 -22.69 -13.25
CA GLY A 7 -0.43 -21.52 -14.11
C GLY A 7 -1.93 -21.26 -14.27
N ARG A 8 -2.75 -22.32 -14.42
CA ARG A 8 -4.22 -22.17 -14.50
C ARG A 8 -4.85 -21.66 -13.19
N ARG A 9 -4.23 -21.90 -12.04
CA ARG A 9 -4.71 -21.38 -10.74
C ARG A 9 -4.40 -19.89 -10.59
N GLN A 10 -3.23 -19.44 -11.02
CA GLN A 10 -2.87 -18.02 -11.01
C GLN A 10 -3.75 -17.20 -11.95
N GLU A 11 -3.97 -17.66 -13.19
CA GLU A 11 -4.84 -16.97 -14.15
C GLU A 11 -6.28 -16.79 -13.64
N ARG A 12 -6.84 -17.83 -13.00
CA ARG A 12 -8.18 -17.75 -12.40
C ARG A 12 -8.27 -16.74 -11.26
N ARG A 13 -7.21 -16.63 -10.45
CA ARG A 13 -7.12 -15.63 -9.37
C ARG A 13 -7.02 -14.22 -9.95
N HIS A 14 -6.18 -14.02 -10.96
CA HIS A 14 -6.02 -12.72 -11.61
C HIS A 14 -7.35 -12.22 -12.21
N ALA A 15 -8.04 -13.06 -12.99
CA ALA A 15 -9.35 -12.72 -13.55
C ALA A 15 -10.43 -12.45 -12.49
N HIS A 16 -10.34 -13.09 -11.32
CA HIS A 16 -11.22 -12.80 -10.19
C HIS A 16 -10.92 -11.40 -9.61
N SER A 17 -9.64 -11.08 -9.41
CA SER A 17 -9.22 -9.77 -8.92
C SER A 17 -9.65 -8.64 -9.86
N LEU A 18 -9.54 -8.79 -11.18
CA LEU A 18 -10.01 -7.78 -12.13
C LEU A 18 -11.53 -7.53 -12.02
N ARG A 19 -12.32 -8.59 -11.81
CA ARG A 19 -13.77 -8.43 -11.54
C ARG A 19 -14.04 -7.70 -10.24
N GLN A 20 -13.24 -7.93 -9.20
CA GLN A 20 -13.33 -7.22 -7.94
C GLN A 20 -12.95 -5.75 -8.11
N ILE A 21 -11.84 -5.43 -8.80
CA ILE A 21 -11.44 -4.05 -9.14
C ILE A 21 -12.57 -3.32 -9.84
N ARG A 22 -13.13 -3.90 -10.92
CA ARG A 22 -14.26 -3.30 -11.65
C ARG A 22 -15.48 -3.05 -10.76
N ARG A 23 -15.73 -3.90 -9.76
CA ARG A 23 -16.84 -3.69 -8.82
C ARG A 23 -16.51 -2.56 -7.86
N LEU A 24 -15.29 -2.54 -7.34
CA LEU A 24 -14.81 -1.58 -6.34
C LEU A 24 -14.76 -0.16 -6.94
N LEU A 25 -14.19 0.00 -8.13
CA LEU A 25 -14.19 1.26 -8.87
C LEU A 25 -15.61 1.77 -9.19
N ARG A 26 -16.56 0.89 -9.50
CA ARG A 26 -17.96 1.28 -9.74
C ARG A 26 -18.73 1.67 -8.48
N GLN A 27 -18.30 1.17 -7.32
CA GLN A 27 -18.91 1.49 -6.03
C GLN A 27 -18.32 2.77 -5.42
N SER A 28 -17.11 3.14 -5.85
CA SER A 28 -16.43 4.35 -5.39
C SER A 28 -16.96 5.54 -6.19
N GLY A 29 -17.56 6.50 -5.48
CA GLY A 29 -18.08 7.73 -6.08
C GLY A 29 -16.99 8.82 -6.14
N PRO A 30 -17.21 9.86 -6.96
CA PRO A 30 -16.34 11.03 -6.98
C PRO A 30 -16.38 11.77 -5.64
N LEU A 31 -15.24 12.31 -5.19
CA LEU A 31 -15.19 13.19 -4.01
C LEU A 31 -15.96 14.50 -4.28
N GLU A 32 -17.10 14.70 -3.63
CA GLU A 32 -17.78 16.00 -3.61
C GLU A 32 -17.06 16.96 -2.64
N GLY A 33 -16.17 17.80 -3.19
CA GLY A 33 -15.83 19.11 -2.65
C GLY A 33 -15.13 19.21 -1.28
N ARG A 34 -13.79 19.29 -1.29
CA ARG A 34 -12.97 20.31 -0.58
C ARG A 34 -11.50 20.15 -0.97
N LEU A 35 -11.13 20.68 -2.13
CA LEU A 35 -9.72 20.90 -2.47
C LEU A 35 -9.15 21.95 -1.50
N ARG A 36 -8.36 21.52 -0.51
CA ARG A 36 -7.39 22.41 0.13
C ARG A 36 -6.12 22.38 -0.72
N SER A 37 -5.74 23.57 -1.16
CA SER A 37 -4.64 23.84 -2.08
C SER A 37 -3.33 23.15 -1.71
N ARG A 38 -2.83 22.26 -2.57
CA ARG A 38 -1.39 22.00 -2.72
C ARG A 38 -1.03 21.88 -4.19
N ARG A 39 0.15 22.42 -4.52
CA ARG A 39 0.66 22.63 -5.87
C ARG A 39 1.11 21.31 -6.48
N HIS A 40 0.18 20.50 -6.97
CA HIS A 40 0.49 19.52 -8.00
C HIS A 40 -0.37 19.88 -9.21
N GLN A 41 0.30 20.29 -10.28
CA GLN A 41 -0.36 20.71 -11.51
C GLN A 41 -0.94 19.46 -12.19
N ASN A 42 -2.22 19.19 -11.95
CA ASN A 42 -2.96 18.25 -12.78
C ASN A 42 -2.92 18.74 -14.24
N PRO A 43 -2.65 17.87 -15.23
CA PRO A 43 -2.80 18.22 -16.63
C PRO A 43 -4.28 18.57 -16.94
N PRO A 44 -4.55 19.36 -18.01
CA PRO A 44 -5.88 19.89 -18.27
C PRO A 44 -6.80 18.80 -18.81
N GLY A 45 -7.60 18.25 -17.91
CA GLY A 45 -8.73 17.37 -18.19
C GLY A 45 -9.35 17.02 -16.85
N HIS A 46 -10.57 17.49 -16.58
CA HIS A 46 -11.29 17.12 -15.36
C HIS A 46 -11.35 15.59 -15.25
N CYS A 47 -10.60 15.02 -14.31
CA CYS A 47 -10.81 13.67 -13.81
C CYS A 47 -11.33 13.85 -12.38
N GLU A 48 -12.56 13.40 -12.13
CA GLU A 48 -13.08 13.36 -10.77
C GLU A 48 -12.13 12.52 -9.91
N ILE A 49 -11.71 13.06 -8.76
CA ILE A 49 -10.86 12.31 -7.82
C ILE A 49 -11.72 11.21 -7.20
N VAL A 50 -11.36 9.96 -7.47
CA VAL A 50 -12.02 8.79 -6.90
C VAL A 50 -11.09 8.21 -5.84
N THR A 51 -11.62 7.98 -4.64
CA THR A 51 -10.85 7.37 -3.54
C THR A 51 -11.53 6.10 -3.06
N LEU A 52 -10.75 5.24 -2.41
CA LEU A 52 -11.19 3.95 -1.88
C LEU A 52 -11.20 3.98 -0.35
N PRO A 53 -12.15 3.28 0.29
CA PRO A 53 -12.13 3.13 1.74
C PRO A 53 -10.94 2.29 2.19
N VAL A 54 -10.22 2.76 3.21
CA VAL A 54 -9.08 2.06 3.80
C VAL A 54 -9.56 1.05 4.85
N TYR A 55 -9.12 -0.20 4.72
CA TYR A 55 -9.42 -1.29 5.63
C TYR A 55 -8.56 -1.18 6.88
N THR A 56 -9.18 -1.44 8.03
CA THR A 56 -8.54 -1.30 9.35
C THR A 56 -8.25 -2.64 10.01
N TYR A 57 -7.51 -2.57 11.12
CA TYR A 57 -7.10 -3.72 11.93
C TYR A 57 -8.13 -4.85 12.03
N ASN A 58 -7.64 -6.09 11.92
CA ASN A 58 -8.39 -7.34 12.07
C ASN A 58 -9.26 -7.75 10.87
N HIS A 59 -9.29 -6.97 9.78
CA HIS A 59 -9.89 -7.45 8.54
C HIS A 59 -9.04 -8.53 7.86
N ALA A 60 -9.65 -9.63 7.43
CA ALA A 60 -8.93 -10.82 6.94
C ALA A 60 -8.02 -10.54 5.73
N VAL A 61 -8.39 -9.57 4.87
CA VAL A 61 -7.59 -9.18 3.70
C VAL A 61 -6.20 -8.65 4.09
N LEU A 62 -6.09 -8.01 5.26
CA LEU A 62 -4.84 -7.42 5.76
C LEU A 62 -3.91 -8.44 6.40
N LYS A 63 -4.40 -9.65 6.70
CA LYS A 63 -3.62 -10.77 7.27
C LYS A 63 -3.38 -11.89 6.27
N THR A 64 -3.82 -11.72 5.03
CA THR A 64 -3.68 -12.73 3.97
C THR A 64 -2.59 -12.32 3.01
N LYS A 65 -1.62 -13.22 2.76
CA LYS A 65 -0.62 -13.00 1.71
C LYS A 65 -1.28 -12.78 0.35
N THR A 66 -0.89 -11.71 -0.30
CA THR A 66 -1.44 -11.26 -1.58
C THR A 66 -1.05 -12.17 -2.75
N SER A 67 -1.82 -12.10 -3.84
CA SER A 67 -1.59 -12.87 -5.06
C SER A 67 -0.82 -12.06 -6.11
N GLN A 68 0.07 -12.71 -6.83
CA GLN A 68 0.85 -12.08 -7.91
C GLN A 68 -0.02 -11.59 -9.06
N ILE A 69 0.44 -10.53 -9.72
CA ILE A 69 -0.10 -9.94 -10.93
C ILE A 69 0.70 -10.47 -12.13
N SER A 70 0.02 -10.98 -13.16
CA SER A 70 0.66 -11.53 -14.36
C SER A 70 0.76 -10.55 -15.52
N ASP A 71 -0.17 -9.61 -15.63
CA ASP A 71 -0.35 -8.75 -16.78
C ASP A 71 -0.97 -7.41 -16.36
N MET A 72 -0.64 -6.37 -17.12
CA MET A 72 -1.26 -5.06 -17.00
C MET A 72 -2.51 -5.00 -17.85
N SER A 73 -3.59 -4.49 -17.26
CA SER A 73 -4.87 -4.22 -17.92
C SER A 73 -5.27 -2.77 -17.67
N ASP A 74 -6.17 -2.24 -18.49
CA ASP A 74 -6.69 -0.87 -18.32
C ASP A 74 -7.32 -0.71 -16.92
N GLU A 75 -8.02 -1.72 -16.41
CA GLU A 75 -8.60 -1.67 -15.07
C GLU A 75 -7.56 -1.65 -13.96
N LEU A 76 -6.44 -2.36 -14.14
CA LEU A 76 -5.35 -2.33 -13.18
C LEU A 76 -4.64 -0.98 -13.21
N ALA A 77 -4.46 -0.38 -14.40
CA ALA A 77 -3.90 0.95 -14.54
C ALA A 77 -4.77 2.00 -13.85
N THR A 78 -6.08 1.99 -14.10
CA THR A 78 -7.03 2.88 -13.38
C THR A 78 -6.99 2.64 -11.88
N PHE A 79 -6.93 1.39 -11.44
CA PHE A 79 -6.85 1.06 -10.02
C PHE A 79 -5.58 1.59 -9.36
N ILE A 80 -4.43 1.54 -10.04
CA ILE A 80 -3.18 2.14 -9.56
C ILE A 80 -3.35 3.65 -9.38
N ASP A 81 -3.94 4.34 -10.36
CA ASP A 81 -4.18 5.78 -10.26
C ASP A 81 -5.14 6.11 -9.09
N THR A 82 -6.21 5.32 -8.89
CA THR A 82 -7.11 5.45 -7.73
C THR A 82 -6.41 5.16 -6.39
N MET A 83 -5.43 4.24 -6.36
CA MET A 83 -4.63 4.00 -5.16
C MET A 83 -3.77 5.21 -4.80
N PHE A 84 -3.17 5.89 -5.80
CA PHE A 84 -2.46 7.15 -5.57
C PHE A 84 -3.40 8.23 -5.03
N ASP A 85 -4.56 8.44 -5.66
CA ASP A 85 -5.57 9.40 -5.18
C ASP A 85 -5.98 9.11 -3.73
N THR A 86 -6.20 7.84 -3.39
CA THR A 86 -6.55 7.40 -2.04
C THR A 86 -5.41 7.68 -1.05
N MET A 87 -4.17 7.37 -1.44
CA MET A 87 -2.97 7.60 -0.62
C MET A 87 -2.79 9.09 -0.33
N TYR A 88 -2.86 9.94 -1.35
CA TYR A 88 -2.72 11.39 -1.21
C TYR A 88 -3.86 12.00 -0.38
N ASN A 89 -5.11 11.58 -0.61
CA ASN A 89 -6.25 12.04 0.18
C ASN A 89 -6.13 11.67 1.66
N ALA A 90 -5.49 10.54 1.97
CA ALA A 90 -5.21 10.11 3.34
C ALA A 90 -3.94 10.74 3.94
N ASN A 91 -3.26 11.64 3.22
CA ASN A 91 -1.95 12.19 3.57
C ASN A 91 -0.90 11.09 3.86
N GLY A 92 -0.97 9.98 3.13
CA GLY A 92 -0.02 8.88 3.20
C GLY A 92 1.12 9.01 2.20
N ILE A 93 2.22 8.29 2.45
CA ILE A 93 3.39 8.19 1.56
C ILE A 93 3.55 6.78 0.95
N GLY A 94 2.69 5.84 1.36
CA GLY A 94 2.63 4.47 0.88
C GLY A 94 1.21 3.90 1.07
N LEU A 95 0.79 3.04 0.13
CA LEU A 95 -0.48 2.32 0.20
C LEU A 95 -0.41 0.98 -0.56
N ALA A 96 -0.57 -0.12 0.17
CA ALA A 96 -0.69 -1.46 -0.38
C ALA A 96 -2.12 -1.80 -0.81
N ALA A 97 -2.27 -2.57 -1.89
CA ALA A 97 -3.58 -2.90 -2.47
C ALA A 97 -4.52 -3.62 -1.48
N ASN A 98 -3.99 -4.40 -0.54
CA ASN A 98 -4.82 -5.08 0.45
C ASN A 98 -5.42 -4.09 1.46
N GLN A 99 -4.82 -2.92 1.66
CA GLN A 99 -5.38 -1.84 2.48
C GLN A 99 -6.64 -1.23 1.87
N VAL A 100 -6.89 -1.42 0.59
CA VAL A 100 -8.13 -1.03 -0.10
C VAL A 100 -8.97 -2.25 -0.51
N GLY A 101 -8.76 -3.39 0.17
CA GLY A 101 -9.58 -4.59 0.01
C GLY A 101 -9.16 -5.51 -1.14
N MET A 102 -8.05 -5.22 -1.84
CA MET A 102 -7.58 -5.99 -2.98
C MET A 102 -6.36 -6.84 -2.63
N GLY A 103 -6.52 -8.17 -2.58
CA GLY A 103 -5.44 -9.12 -2.27
C GLY A 103 -4.43 -9.32 -3.41
N LEU A 104 -3.92 -8.24 -3.99
CA LEU A 104 -2.93 -8.22 -5.08
C LEU A 104 -1.57 -7.74 -4.57
N ALA A 105 -0.50 -8.33 -5.08
CA ALA A 105 0.87 -7.93 -4.74
C ALA A 105 1.23 -6.63 -5.47
N LEU A 106 0.66 -5.52 -5.00
CA LEU A 106 0.78 -4.19 -5.59
C LEU A 106 0.81 -3.14 -4.48
N THR A 107 1.75 -2.21 -4.55
CA THR A 107 1.77 -1.02 -3.70
C THR A 107 2.14 0.22 -4.50
N VAL A 108 1.64 1.37 -4.06
CA VAL A 108 2.04 2.70 -4.54
C VAL A 108 2.80 3.42 -3.43
N ILE A 109 3.81 4.21 -3.80
CA ILE A 109 4.69 4.93 -2.87
C ILE A 109 4.99 6.29 -3.47
N ASP A 110 4.97 7.33 -2.65
CA ASP A 110 5.49 8.64 -3.02
C ASP A 110 6.04 9.34 -1.77
N VAL A 111 7.35 9.56 -1.75
CA VAL A 111 8.07 10.18 -0.64
C VAL A 111 8.59 11.58 -0.99
N SER A 112 8.25 12.10 -2.17
CA SER A 112 8.77 13.38 -2.67
C SER A 112 8.47 14.59 -1.78
N ASP A 113 7.31 14.60 -1.12
CA ASP A 113 6.92 15.66 -0.17
C ASP A 113 7.48 15.45 1.26
N ALA A 114 8.03 14.27 1.55
CA ALA A 114 8.44 13.85 2.90
C ALA A 114 9.96 13.82 3.09
N ASP A 115 10.72 13.85 2.00
CA ASP A 115 12.17 13.77 1.99
C ASP A 115 12.71 14.79 0.97
N GLU A 116 13.45 15.79 1.47
CA GLU A 116 13.99 16.89 0.67
C GLU A 116 15.01 16.39 -0.38
N ASP A 117 15.66 15.24 -0.15
CA ASP A 117 16.57 14.60 -1.09
C ASP A 117 15.82 13.68 -2.09
N ALA A 118 14.54 13.39 -1.84
CA ALA A 118 13.71 12.50 -2.66
C ALA A 118 13.04 13.17 -3.88
N GLU A 119 13.31 14.45 -4.16
CA GLU A 119 12.87 15.12 -5.41
C GLU A 119 13.22 14.31 -6.67
N THR A 120 14.21 13.41 -6.59
CA THR A 120 14.68 12.57 -7.69
C THR A 120 13.91 11.27 -7.90
N THR A 121 13.05 10.83 -6.97
CA THR A 121 12.46 9.47 -7.02
C THR A 121 11.02 9.43 -7.53
N GLY A 122 10.23 10.49 -7.31
CA GLY A 122 8.85 10.60 -7.79
C GLY A 122 7.91 9.47 -7.33
N PRO A 123 6.66 9.43 -7.83
CA PRO A 123 5.71 8.38 -7.50
C PRO A 123 6.14 7.04 -8.11
N LEU A 124 6.13 5.99 -7.27
CA LEU A 124 6.52 4.64 -7.62
C LEU A 124 5.35 3.67 -7.51
N THR A 125 5.27 2.75 -8.47
CA THR A 125 4.37 1.59 -8.41
C THR A 125 5.21 0.33 -8.36
N LEU A 126 5.02 -0.48 -7.33
CA LEU A 126 5.74 -1.73 -7.14
C LEU A 126 4.75 -2.89 -7.29
N ILE A 127 4.87 -3.62 -8.40
CA ILE A 127 4.12 -4.83 -8.69
C ILE A 127 4.99 -6.05 -8.42
N ASN A 128 4.43 -7.02 -7.69
CA ASN A 128 5.11 -8.23 -7.23
C ASN A 128 6.48 -7.99 -6.56
N PRO A 129 6.63 -6.98 -5.66
CA PRO A 129 7.93 -6.69 -5.08
C PRO A 129 8.45 -7.84 -4.21
N VAL A 130 9.77 -8.06 -4.28
CA VAL A 130 10.52 -9.03 -3.50
C VAL A 130 11.80 -8.37 -3.00
N ILE A 131 12.04 -8.40 -1.69
CA ILE A 131 13.32 -7.99 -1.12
C ILE A 131 14.30 -9.16 -1.28
N GLU A 132 15.40 -8.91 -1.97
CA GLU A 132 16.42 -9.92 -2.30
C GLU A 132 17.60 -9.89 -1.34
N ALA A 133 17.90 -8.71 -0.76
CA ALA A 133 18.93 -8.54 0.26
C ALA A 133 18.56 -7.41 1.23
N TYR A 134 19.13 -7.45 2.43
CA TYR A 134 19.03 -6.43 3.47
C TYR A 134 20.45 -6.02 3.87
N SER A 135 20.63 -4.76 4.28
CA SER A 135 21.85 -4.32 4.96
C SER A 135 22.02 -5.01 6.32
N ASP A 136 23.26 -5.00 6.83
CA ASP A 136 23.55 -5.45 8.20
C ASP A 136 23.22 -4.34 9.22
N GLU A 137 23.29 -3.07 8.80
CA GLU A 137 22.91 -1.91 9.58
C GLU A 137 21.39 -1.83 9.76
N GLU A 138 20.96 -1.52 10.98
CA GLU A 138 19.56 -1.28 11.33
C GLU A 138 19.36 0.16 11.78
N GLU A 139 18.19 0.72 11.46
CA GLU A 139 17.78 2.04 11.91
C GLU A 139 16.44 1.96 12.70
N GLU A 140 16.31 2.82 13.71
CA GLU A 140 15.06 3.05 14.42
C GLU A 140 14.28 4.19 13.77
N PHE A 141 13.01 3.97 13.44
CA PHE A 141 12.15 4.99 12.85
C PHE A 141 10.73 4.92 13.43
N GLU A 142 10.08 6.07 13.65
CA GLU A 142 8.66 6.11 14.05
C GLU A 142 7.77 5.81 12.84
N GLU A 143 7.10 4.65 12.84
CA GLU A 143 6.16 4.26 11.80
C GLU A 143 4.72 4.56 12.21
N GLY A 144 3.92 4.96 11.23
CA GLY A 144 2.46 4.95 11.27
C GLY A 144 1.90 4.07 10.16
N CYS A 145 0.59 3.83 10.16
CA CYS A 145 -0.06 3.04 9.12
C CYS A 145 -1.51 3.51 8.93
N LEU A 146 -1.93 3.69 7.67
CA LEU A 146 -3.31 4.08 7.34
C LEU A 146 -4.35 3.04 7.82
N SER A 147 -3.96 1.76 7.91
CA SER A 147 -4.82 0.71 8.47
C SER A 147 -4.84 0.65 10.01
N LEU A 148 -3.99 1.43 10.67
CA LEU A 148 -3.90 1.53 12.13
C LEU A 148 -3.94 3.01 12.58
N PRO A 149 -5.07 3.73 12.40
CA PRO A 149 -5.16 5.16 12.70
C PRO A 149 -4.80 5.48 14.16
N ASP A 150 -4.16 6.63 14.36
CA ASP A 150 -3.67 7.13 15.66
C ASP A 150 -2.67 6.21 16.39
N PHE A 151 -2.18 5.16 15.71
CA PHE A 151 -1.15 4.28 16.24
C PHE A 151 0.17 4.50 15.51
N ARG A 152 1.13 5.04 16.26
CA ARG A 152 2.53 5.20 15.86
C ARG A 152 3.44 4.60 16.90
N ASP A 153 4.54 4.01 16.46
CA ASP A 153 5.54 3.44 17.33
C ASP A 153 6.90 3.32 16.63
N ILE A 154 8.00 3.22 17.39
CA ILE A 154 9.36 3.07 16.86
C ILE A 154 9.60 1.61 16.46
N VAL A 155 9.98 1.41 15.20
CA VAL A 155 10.28 0.10 14.60
C VAL A 155 11.72 0.06 14.12
N VAL A 156 12.42 -1.02 14.47
CA VAL A 156 13.77 -1.32 13.96
C VAL A 156 13.64 -2.09 12.65
N ARG A 157 14.34 -1.64 11.61
CA ARG A 157 14.47 -2.35 10.32
C ARG A 157 15.89 -2.16 9.77
N PRO A 158 16.33 -3.03 8.84
CA PRO A 158 17.50 -2.76 8.01
C PRO A 158 17.40 -1.39 7.35
N GLU A 159 18.50 -0.63 7.38
CA GLU A 159 18.64 0.72 6.82
C GLU A 159 18.48 0.72 5.29
N ALA A 160 19.02 -0.30 4.62
CA ALA A 160 18.96 -0.44 3.18
C ALA A 160 18.48 -1.83 2.75
N ILE A 161 17.91 -1.90 1.55
CA ILE A 161 17.45 -3.14 0.92
C ILE A 161 17.81 -3.16 -0.56
N GLN A 162 17.98 -4.37 -1.10
CA GLN A 162 17.90 -4.61 -2.54
C GLN A 162 16.53 -5.20 -2.85
N VAL A 163 15.75 -4.53 -3.71
CA VAL A 163 14.38 -4.93 -4.05
C VAL A 163 14.22 -5.14 -5.55
N ARG A 164 13.59 -6.26 -5.91
CA ARG A 164 13.17 -6.55 -7.28
C ARG A 164 11.65 -6.42 -7.42
N PHE A 165 11.19 -5.72 -8.44
CA PHE A 165 9.77 -5.47 -8.68
C PHE A 165 9.50 -5.16 -10.16
N LEU A 166 8.22 -5.18 -10.55
CA LEU A 166 7.75 -4.67 -11.84
C LEU A 166 7.14 -3.27 -11.64
N ASP A 167 7.37 -2.36 -12.57
CA ASP A 167 6.71 -1.04 -12.58
C ASP A 167 5.30 -1.07 -13.21
N ARG A 168 4.64 0.09 -13.28
CA ARG A 168 3.31 0.23 -13.92
C ARG A 168 3.27 -0.09 -15.42
N PHE A 169 4.44 -0.27 -16.06
CA PHE A 169 4.58 -0.70 -17.45
C PHE A 169 5.01 -2.17 -17.55
N MET A 170 4.99 -2.91 -16.44
CA MET A 170 5.44 -4.31 -16.33
C MET A 170 6.92 -4.51 -16.66
N LYS A 171 7.73 -3.45 -16.56
CA LYS A 171 9.17 -3.54 -16.71
C LYS A 171 9.80 -3.92 -15.37
N GLU A 172 10.70 -4.90 -15.38
CA GLU A 172 11.42 -5.32 -14.18
C GLU A 172 12.52 -4.32 -13.81
N HIS A 173 12.64 -4.09 -12.51
CA HIS A 173 13.68 -3.30 -11.88
C HIS A 173 14.27 -4.07 -10.71
N VAL A 174 15.58 -3.95 -10.53
CA VAL A 174 16.31 -4.32 -9.32
C VAL A 174 16.97 -3.05 -8.83
N ARG A 175 16.68 -2.62 -7.61
CA ARG A 175 17.19 -1.37 -7.05
C ARG A 175 17.69 -1.60 -5.63
N GLU A 176 18.85 -1.01 -5.35
CA GLU A 176 19.29 -0.77 -3.98
C GLU A 176 18.71 0.58 -3.55
N VAL A 177 18.09 0.59 -2.38
CA VAL A 177 17.47 1.77 -1.78
C VAL A 177 17.78 1.79 -0.29
N ASP A 178 17.91 2.99 0.25
CA ASP A 178 18.15 3.28 1.66
C ASP A 178 17.17 4.36 2.16
N GLY A 179 17.35 4.78 3.41
CA GLY A 179 16.62 5.89 4.03
C GLY A 179 15.10 5.71 4.03
N LEU A 180 14.39 6.83 3.87
CA LEU A 180 12.92 6.83 3.96
C LEU A 180 12.27 5.93 2.90
N LEU A 181 12.85 5.87 1.70
CA LEU A 181 12.30 5.02 0.65
C LEU A 181 12.43 3.53 0.99
N ALA A 182 13.58 3.09 1.49
CA ALA A 182 13.75 1.71 1.96
C ALA A 182 12.77 1.40 3.10
N ARG A 183 12.60 2.33 4.04
CA ARG A 183 11.64 2.21 5.14
C ARG A 183 10.22 1.97 4.65
N VAL A 184 9.72 2.83 3.76
CA VAL A 184 8.35 2.72 3.23
C VAL A 184 8.20 1.44 2.39
N MET A 185 9.17 1.11 1.54
CA MET A 185 9.13 -0.13 0.76
C MET A 185 9.03 -1.38 1.65
N GLN A 186 9.82 -1.46 2.71
CA GLN A 186 9.74 -2.57 3.67
C GLN A 186 8.37 -2.65 4.35
N HIS A 187 7.80 -1.50 4.74
CA HIS A 187 6.46 -1.43 5.35
C HIS A 187 5.38 -1.92 4.40
N GLU A 188 5.37 -1.44 3.15
CA GLU A 188 4.36 -1.84 2.18
C GLU A 188 4.50 -3.31 1.76
N ILE A 189 5.74 -3.82 1.66
CA ILE A 189 6.00 -5.24 1.37
C ILE A 189 5.51 -6.14 2.52
N ASP A 190 5.61 -5.69 3.78
CA ASP A 190 5.00 -6.39 4.91
C ASP A 190 3.48 -6.47 4.77
N HIS A 191 2.82 -5.39 4.36
CA HIS A 191 1.39 -5.39 4.08
C HIS A 191 1.04 -6.46 3.04
N LEU A 192 1.78 -6.55 1.94
CA LEU A 192 1.56 -7.58 0.91
C LEU A 192 1.74 -9.02 1.42
N ASN A 193 2.49 -9.20 2.51
CA ASN A 193 2.68 -10.48 3.20
C ASN A 193 1.73 -10.69 4.38
N GLY A 194 0.84 -9.74 4.66
CA GLY A 194 -0.14 -9.81 5.74
C GLY A 194 0.44 -9.54 7.13
N ILE A 195 1.50 -8.74 7.20
CA ILE A 195 2.22 -8.39 8.43
C ILE A 195 1.98 -6.90 8.71
N TYR A 196 1.57 -6.57 9.93
CA TYR A 196 1.53 -5.18 10.39
C TYR A 196 2.86 -4.79 11.02
N PHE A 197 3.22 -3.50 10.93
CA PHE A 197 4.44 -2.98 11.55
C PHE A 197 4.53 -3.30 13.06
N PHE A 198 3.39 -3.26 13.78
CA PHE A 198 3.38 -3.50 15.22
C PHE A 198 3.85 -4.92 15.59
N GLU A 199 3.77 -5.87 14.67
CA GLU A 199 4.23 -7.24 14.89
C GLU A 199 5.77 -7.30 15.03
N ARG A 200 6.47 -6.29 14.49
CA ARG A 200 7.93 -6.12 14.63
C ARG A 200 8.36 -5.47 15.95
N LEU A 201 7.43 -4.94 16.74
CA LEU A 201 7.73 -4.36 18.04
C LEU A 201 8.10 -5.43 19.07
N SER A 202 8.78 -5.03 20.13
CA SER A 202 9.07 -5.91 21.27
C SER A 202 7.77 -6.44 21.91
N PRO A 203 7.80 -7.64 22.55
CA PRO A 203 6.59 -8.22 23.16
C PRO A 203 5.86 -7.30 24.14
N ILE A 204 6.62 -6.49 24.89
CA ILE A 204 6.08 -5.53 25.85
C ILE A 204 5.33 -4.41 25.11
N ARG A 205 5.94 -3.80 24.08
CA ARG A 205 5.31 -2.75 23.27
C ARG A 205 4.05 -3.27 22.56
N ARG A 206 4.09 -4.48 22.00
CA ARG A 206 2.89 -5.12 21.41
C ARG A 206 1.75 -5.27 22.40
N THR A 207 2.06 -5.64 23.64
CA THR A 207 1.06 -5.77 24.71
C THR A 207 0.43 -4.41 25.04
N LEU A 208 1.23 -3.35 25.12
CA LEU A 208 0.75 -1.98 25.36
C LEU A 208 -0.10 -1.44 24.20
N ALA A 209 0.22 -1.82 22.96
CA ALA A 209 -0.56 -1.45 21.77
C ALA A 209 -1.97 -2.09 21.74
N SER A 210 -2.18 -3.19 22.47
CA SER A 210 -3.43 -3.96 22.41
C SER A 210 -4.70 -3.16 22.72
N SER A 211 -4.63 -2.16 23.60
CA SER A 211 -5.78 -1.31 23.94
C SER A 211 -6.19 -0.42 22.76
N LYS A 212 -5.22 0.19 22.06
CA LYS A 212 -5.43 0.99 20.85
C LYS A 212 -5.95 0.13 19.71
N LEU A 213 -5.33 -1.03 19.47
CA LEU A 213 -5.76 -1.99 18.44
C LEU A 213 -7.21 -2.45 18.66
N LYS A 214 -7.62 -2.72 19.91
CA LYS A 214 -9.02 -3.06 20.24
C LYS A 214 -10.00 -1.93 19.95
N ARG A 215 -9.60 -0.66 20.08
CA ARG A 215 -10.45 0.48 19.72
C ARG A 215 -10.63 0.58 18.21
N ILE A 216 -9.54 0.43 17.45
CA ILE A 216 -9.56 0.41 15.98
C ILE A 216 -10.48 -0.72 15.48
N ALA A 217 -10.33 -1.94 16.00
CA ALA A 217 -11.20 -3.07 15.62
C ALA A 217 -12.69 -2.86 15.92
N LYS A 218 -13.03 -1.98 16.88
CA LYS A 218 -14.41 -1.63 17.22
C LYS A 218 -14.94 -0.43 16.42
N GLY A 219 -14.15 0.14 15.52
CA GLY A 219 -14.50 1.37 14.79
C GLY A 219 -14.56 2.61 15.68
N LEU A 220 -13.95 2.59 16.87
CA LEU A 220 -13.95 3.71 17.82
C LEU A 220 -12.79 4.69 17.52
N ILE A 221 -12.71 5.10 16.25
CA ILE A 221 -11.68 5.96 15.66
C ILE A 221 -12.32 6.92 14.66
N GLU A 222 -11.73 8.10 14.53
CA GLU A 222 -12.12 9.13 13.56
C GLU A 222 -10.94 9.43 12.64
N THR A 223 -11.19 9.59 11.34
CA THR A 223 -10.16 9.84 10.33
C THR A 223 -10.66 10.87 9.33
N GLU A 224 -9.73 11.60 8.70
CA GLU A 224 -10.04 12.55 7.63
C GLU A 224 -10.30 11.87 6.28
N TYR A 225 -9.94 10.59 6.15
CA TYR A 225 -10.18 9.75 4.99
C TYR A 225 -11.20 8.64 5.28
N GLU A 226 -11.77 8.09 4.23
CA GLU A 226 -12.80 7.06 4.32
C GLU A 226 -12.21 5.74 4.84
N LEU A 227 -12.89 5.13 5.82
CA LEU A 227 -12.56 3.81 6.33
C LEU A 227 -13.60 2.81 5.88
N TYR A 228 -13.14 1.60 5.54
CA TYR A 228 -14.04 0.47 5.38
C TYR A 228 -14.65 0.11 6.73
N ARG A 229 -15.97 0.24 6.83
CA ARG A 229 -16.76 -0.17 7.99
C ARG A 229 -17.48 -1.48 7.64
N PRO A 230 -17.23 -2.58 8.37
CA PRO A 230 -17.89 -3.86 8.13
C PRO A 230 -19.40 -3.82 8.43
#